data_AF-A0A939VXN7-F1
#
_entry.id   AF-A0A939VXN7-F1
#
_cell.length_a   1.000
_cell.length_b   1.000
_cell.length_c   1.000
_cell.angle_alpha   90.00
_cell.angle_beta   90.00
_cell.angle_gamma   90.00
#
_symmetry.space_group_name_H-M   'P 1'
#
loop_
_entity.id
_entity.type
_entity.pdbx_description
1 polymer ?
#
loop_
_entity_poly.entity_id
_entity_poly.type
_entity_poly.pdbx_seq_one_letter_code
_entity_poly.pdbx_strand_id
1 'polypeptide(L)'
;MKKMFALNRIWSYFSGYAQDGHGVTSLSFGRFMTVLFLYAGAFVTLATDSFFQDNGIFVYRQGIITIFFAFVVTASLNWEMLLFGRASGGNMFLQFLQIPPLTLLLARLTAFPSTPSHQPLIKKLFQFLQDTDKELFNLTSMIPDWLTDLFSNWRISLCFILVLLILSFRSVRLKLGMLISVFAVLIASAAANRPSICLIGGFILLAAGYTFQFCRYDRVIFFENAVRRIARSGTCDSMQTSVLLSILSVFYESGRVSRQQLLQLVQSVYAENHPLSGNDLQLITGEIVRRMVYQYDLAKVISTGEGEFLIPNSRLFRYDNLLGMAAVAPRIVLTLVFGILWILIPVDLVPD
;
A
#
# COMPACT_ATOMS: atom_id res chain seq x y z
N MET A 1 -8.27 38.53 16.75
CA MET A 1 -8.61 38.10 15.37
C MET A 1 -7.41 37.94 14.40
N LYS A 2 -6.24 38.57 14.61
CA LYS A 2 -5.06 38.38 13.73
C LYS A 2 -4.30 37.05 13.89
N LYS A 3 -4.50 36.27 14.97
CA LYS A 3 -3.84 34.96 15.17
C LYS A 3 -4.48 33.79 14.40
N MET A 4 -5.72 33.93 13.92
CA MET A 4 -6.36 32.93 13.06
C MET A 4 -5.85 32.98 11.62
N PHE A 5 -5.25 34.10 11.21
CA PHE A 5 -4.64 34.28 9.88
C PHE A 5 -3.25 33.65 9.73
N ALA A 6 -2.45 33.54 10.81
CA ALA A 6 -1.13 32.92 10.74
C ALA A 6 -1.21 31.40 10.63
N LEU A 7 -2.16 30.77 11.34
CA LEU A 7 -2.47 29.35 11.14
C LEU A 7 -3.02 29.10 9.73
N ASN A 8 -3.81 30.03 9.17
CA ASN A 8 -4.31 29.92 7.81
C ASN A 8 -3.23 30.17 6.74
N ARG A 9 -2.15 30.90 7.06
CA ARG A 9 -1.01 31.16 6.16
C ARG A 9 0.02 30.04 6.17
N ILE A 10 0.26 29.44 7.32
CA ILE A 10 1.07 28.23 7.45
C ILE A 10 0.28 27.05 6.89
N TRP A 11 -1.03 26.97 7.17
CA TRP A 11 -1.93 26.07 6.46
C TRP A 11 -1.97 26.39 4.97
N SER A 12 -1.92 27.65 4.49
CA SER A 12 -1.84 27.96 3.06
C SER A 12 -0.47 27.71 2.42
N TYR A 13 0.60 27.60 3.22
CA TYR A 13 1.95 27.28 2.75
C TYR A 13 2.14 25.76 2.67
N PHE A 14 1.62 25.01 3.66
CA PHE A 14 1.52 23.54 3.63
C PHE A 14 0.40 23.06 2.71
N SER A 15 -0.69 23.81 2.61
CA SER A 15 -1.74 23.67 1.60
C SER A 15 -1.37 24.40 0.31
N GLY A 16 -0.20 25.02 0.18
CA GLY A 16 0.31 25.49 -1.11
C GLY A 16 0.67 24.32 -2.02
N TYR A 17 0.94 23.15 -1.42
CA TYR A 17 0.97 21.85 -2.09
C TYR A 17 -0.37 21.10 -2.06
N ALA A 18 -1.37 21.62 -1.37
CA ALA A 18 -2.71 21.04 -1.31
C ALA A 18 -3.74 21.83 -2.13
N GLN A 19 -3.50 23.08 -2.51
CA GLN A 19 -4.47 23.92 -3.21
C GLN A 19 -4.75 23.44 -4.65
N ASP A 20 -3.87 22.62 -5.24
CA ASP A 20 -4.15 21.89 -6.50
C ASP A 20 -4.08 20.34 -6.36
N GLY A 21 -3.82 19.83 -5.14
CA GLY A 21 -3.20 18.52 -4.91
C GLY A 21 -4.06 17.48 -4.20
N HIS A 22 -5.34 17.36 -4.56
CA HIS A 22 -6.25 16.45 -3.86
C HIS A 22 -6.62 15.23 -4.69
N GLY A 23 -6.25 14.04 -4.20
CA GLY A 23 -7.01 12.83 -4.51
C GLY A 23 -8.49 13.00 -4.16
N VAL A 24 -9.29 11.99 -4.38
CA VAL A 24 -10.73 12.10 -4.16
C VAL A 24 -11.02 12.13 -2.65
N THR A 25 -11.38 13.28 -2.09
CA THR A 25 -11.60 13.43 -0.63
C THR A 25 -13.08 13.49 -0.23
N SER A 26 -13.97 13.84 -1.16
CA SER A 26 -15.42 13.94 -0.93
C SER A 26 -16.21 13.58 -2.19
N LEU A 27 -17.46 13.14 -1.99
CA LEU A 27 -18.44 12.83 -3.05
C LEU A 27 -18.79 14.05 -3.92
N SER A 28 -18.64 15.25 -3.37
CA SER A 28 -19.00 16.51 -4.03
C SER A 28 -17.94 17.04 -5.01
N PHE A 29 -16.76 16.43 -5.07
CA PHE A 29 -15.72 16.87 -6.00
C PHE A 29 -15.97 16.31 -7.40
N GLY A 30 -15.83 17.14 -8.44
CA GLY A 30 -15.96 16.68 -9.84
C GLY A 30 -15.02 15.51 -10.17
N ARG A 31 -13.82 15.48 -9.56
CA ARG A 31 -12.87 14.37 -9.67
C ARG A 31 -13.46 13.03 -9.20
N PHE A 32 -14.31 13.01 -8.17
CA PHE A 32 -15.00 11.80 -7.72
C PHE A 32 -15.87 11.23 -8.84
N MET A 33 -16.69 12.07 -9.47
CA MET A 33 -17.58 11.64 -10.56
C MET A 33 -16.78 11.15 -11.77
N THR A 34 -15.68 11.82 -12.12
CA THR A 34 -14.80 11.35 -13.20
C THR A 34 -14.26 9.96 -12.92
N VAL A 35 -13.70 9.72 -11.73
CA VAL A 35 -13.17 8.40 -11.36
C VAL A 35 -14.27 7.34 -11.29
N LEU A 36 -15.44 7.70 -10.76
CA LEU A 36 -16.63 6.85 -10.71
C LEU A 36 -17.02 6.36 -12.11
N PHE A 37 -17.16 7.29 -13.07
CA PHE A 37 -17.51 6.96 -14.44
C PHE A 37 -16.41 6.15 -15.14
N LEU A 38 -15.13 6.41 -14.85
CA LEU A 38 -14.03 5.62 -15.41
C LEU A 38 -14.05 4.18 -14.90
N TYR A 39 -14.29 3.94 -13.60
CA TYR A 39 -14.37 2.58 -13.07
C TYR A 39 -15.65 1.85 -13.47
N ALA A 40 -16.80 2.54 -13.47
CA ALA A 40 -18.05 1.98 -13.96
C ALA A 40 -17.94 1.66 -15.47
N GLY A 41 -17.36 2.58 -16.25
CA GLY A 41 -17.09 2.38 -17.67
C GLY A 41 -16.16 1.20 -17.90
N ALA A 42 -15.04 1.11 -17.17
CA ALA A 42 -14.12 -0.02 -17.24
C ALA A 42 -14.84 -1.34 -16.95
N PHE A 43 -15.70 -1.39 -15.93
CA PHE A 43 -16.49 -2.57 -15.61
C PHE A 43 -17.43 -2.96 -16.75
N VAL A 44 -18.23 -2.00 -17.26
CA VAL A 44 -19.17 -2.26 -18.35
C VAL A 44 -18.43 -2.72 -19.61
N THR A 45 -17.36 -2.03 -20.01
CA THR A 45 -16.56 -2.41 -21.19
C THR A 45 -15.95 -3.80 -21.06
N LEU A 46 -15.44 -4.17 -19.87
CA LEU A 46 -14.93 -5.51 -19.63
C LEU A 46 -16.05 -6.56 -19.57
N ALA A 47 -17.21 -6.24 -19.01
CA ALA A 47 -18.36 -7.14 -18.97
C ALA A 47 -18.94 -7.42 -20.36
N THR A 48 -18.83 -6.47 -21.30
CA THR A 48 -19.21 -6.64 -22.71
C THR A 48 -18.18 -7.41 -23.54
N ASP A 49 -17.02 -7.76 -22.97
CA ASP A 49 -16.03 -8.58 -23.67
C ASP A 49 -16.63 -9.94 -24.03
N SER A 50 -16.40 -10.41 -25.26
CA SER A 50 -16.95 -11.67 -25.77
C SER A 50 -16.58 -12.89 -24.92
N PHE A 51 -15.53 -12.80 -24.11
CA PHE A 51 -15.15 -13.82 -23.15
C PHE A 51 -16.16 -14.03 -22.02
N PHE A 52 -16.86 -12.97 -21.60
CA PHE A 52 -17.87 -13.02 -20.54
C PHE A 52 -19.29 -13.12 -21.09
N GLN A 53 -19.45 -13.21 -22.40
CA GLN A 53 -20.76 -13.26 -23.05
C GLN A 53 -21.06 -14.69 -23.50
N ASP A 54 -22.22 -15.21 -23.09
CA ASP A 54 -22.79 -16.45 -23.59
C ASP A 54 -24.17 -16.14 -24.16
N ASN A 55 -24.33 -16.27 -25.48
CA ASN A 55 -25.54 -15.85 -26.20
C ASN A 55 -25.99 -14.40 -25.92
N GLY A 56 -25.05 -13.49 -25.70
CA GLY A 56 -25.33 -12.07 -25.41
C GLY A 56 -25.75 -11.78 -23.96
N ILE A 57 -25.66 -12.79 -23.07
CA ILE A 57 -25.88 -12.64 -21.64
C ILE A 57 -24.52 -12.73 -20.93
N PHE A 58 -24.31 -11.85 -19.95
CA PHE A 58 -23.11 -11.89 -19.11
C PHE A 58 -23.09 -13.15 -18.23
N VAL A 59 -22.04 -13.96 -18.36
CA VAL A 59 -21.82 -15.17 -17.56
C VAL A 59 -20.40 -15.16 -17.01
N TYR A 60 -20.30 -15.05 -15.68
CA TYR A 60 -19.03 -15.15 -14.97
C TYR A 60 -18.72 -16.61 -14.64
N ARG A 61 -17.71 -17.17 -15.31
CA ARG A 61 -17.31 -18.60 -15.18
C ARG A 61 -16.05 -18.83 -14.33
N GLN A 62 -15.45 -17.77 -13.79
CA GLN A 62 -14.22 -17.88 -13.01
C GLN A 62 -14.50 -18.11 -11.53
N GLY A 63 -13.55 -18.74 -10.83
CA GLY A 63 -13.69 -19.05 -9.41
C GLY A 63 -13.60 -17.81 -8.51
N ILE A 64 -14.11 -17.96 -7.28
CA ILE A 64 -14.07 -16.93 -6.22
C ILE A 64 -12.65 -16.40 -5.92
N ILE A 65 -11.63 -17.20 -6.25
CA ILE A 65 -10.21 -16.89 -6.08
C ILE A 65 -9.82 -15.65 -6.88
N THR A 66 -10.38 -15.47 -8.07
CA THR A 66 -10.07 -14.30 -8.91
C THR A 66 -10.59 -13.01 -8.26
N ILE A 67 -11.76 -13.08 -7.63
CA ILE A 67 -12.33 -11.97 -6.84
C ILE A 67 -11.43 -11.69 -5.63
N PHE A 68 -11.03 -12.76 -4.91
CA PHE A 68 -10.13 -12.62 -3.77
C PHE A 68 -8.77 -12.05 -4.18
N PHE A 69 -8.21 -12.49 -5.30
CA PHE A 69 -6.96 -11.96 -5.85
C PHE A 69 -7.09 -10.48 -6.21
N ALA A 70 -8.18 -10.09 -6.89
CA ALA A 70 -8.47 -8.69 -7.17
C ALA A 70 -8.55 -7.87 -5.87
N PHE A 71 -9.26 -8.39 -4.86
CA PHE A 71 -9.34 -7.76 -3.54
C PHE A 71 -7.96 -7.58 -2.91
N VAL A 72 -7.09 -8.60 -2.92
CA VAL A 72 -5.73 -8.50 -2.37
C VAL A 72 -4.92 -7.42 -3.07
N VAL A 73 -4.92 -7.39 -4.40
CA VAL A 73 -4.20 -6.37 -5.17
C VAL A 73 -4.73 -4.98 -4.84
N THR A 74 -6.05 -4.80 -4.88
CA THR A 74 -6.72 -3.53 -4.55
C THR A 74 -6.43 -3.10 -3.12
N ALA A 75 -6.53 -4.01 -2.14
CA ALA A 75 -6.28 -3.75 -0.74
C ALA A 75 -4.81 -3.35 -0.50
N SER A 76 -3.87 -4.03 -1.12
CA SER A 76 -2.44 -3.69 -1.01
C SER A 76 -2.12 -2.34 -1.62
N LEU A 77 -2.66 -2.00 -2.79
CA LEU A 77 -2.42 -0.70 -3.42
C LEU A 77 -3.07 0.46 -2.64
N ASN A 78 -4.30 0.27 -2.16
CA ASN A 78 -5.08 1.31 -1.48
C ASN A 78 -4.68 1.50 -0.01
N TRP A 79 -4.57 0.41 0.75
CA TRP A 79 -4.54 0.49 2.23
C TRP A 79 -3.16 0.22 2.82
N GLU A 80 -2.34 -0.57 2.14
CA GLU A 80 -0.97 -0.79 2.59
C GLU A 80 0.01 0.20 1.96
N MET A 81 -0.05 0.37 0.63
CA MET A 81 0.82 1.31 -0.07
C MET A 81 0.30 2.75 -0.06
N LEU A 82 -0.96 2.96 0.35
CA LEU A 82 -1.58 4.28 0.55
C LEU A 82 -1.49 5.18 -0.70
N LEU A 83 -1.64 4.58 -1.89
CA LEU A 83 -1.44 5.26 -3.19
C LEU A 83 -2.64 6.07 -3.65
N PHE A 84 -3.82 5.79 -3.10
CA PHE A 84 -5.09 6.32 -3.58
C PHE A 84 -5.85 7.05 -2.47
N GLY A 85 -5.15 7.84 -1.65
CA GLY A 85 -5.77 8.66 -0.59
C GLY A 85 -6.25 7.88 0.65
N ARG A 86 -6.88 8.62 1.57
CA ARG A 86 -7.42 8.07 2.84
C ARG A 86 -8.61 7.15 2.58
N ALA A 87 -8.63 5.97 3.20
CA ALA A 87 -9.76 5.05 3.14
C ALA A 87 -10.94 5.54 4.02
N SER A 88 -11.58 6.63 3.61
CA SER A 88 -12.75 7.19 4.28
C SER A 88 -13.68 7.92 3.30
N GLY A 89 -14.98 7.95 3.58
CA GLY A 89 -15.96 8.67 2.78
C GLY A 89 -16.05 8.17 1.34
N GLY A 90 -16.24 9.10 0.38
CA GLY A 90 -16.35 8.76 -1.04
C GLY A 90 -15.13 8.07 -1.63
N ASN A 91 -13.93 8.31 -1.09
CA ASN A 91 -12.73 7.63 -1.56
C ASN A 91 -12.76 6.14 -1.26
N MET A 92 -13.23 5.74 -0.07
CA MET A 92 -13.38 4.33 0.29
C MET A 92 -14.32 3.62 -0.68
N PHE A 93 -15.41 4.27 -1.09
CA PHE A 93 -16.32 3.74 -2.11
C PHE A 93 -15.61 3.50 -3.44
N LEU A 94 -14.81 4.46 -3.93
CA LEU A 94 -14.02 4.28 -5.16
C LEU A 94 -13.00 3.14 -5.03
N GLN A 95 -12.36 2.98 -3.86
CA GLN A 95 -11.42 1.89 -3.61
C GLN A 95 -12.10 0.52 -3.70
N PHE A 96 -13.32 0.36 -3.21
CA PHE A 96 -14.09 -0.87 -3.40
C PHE A 96 -14.58 -1.04 -4.83
N LEU A 97 -14.94 0.05 -5.51
CA LEU A 97 -15.39 0.03 -6.91
C LEU A 97 -14.30 -0.41 -7.89
N GLN A 98 -13.03 -0.36 -7.50
CA GLN A 98 -11.92 -0.92 -8.29
C GLN A 98 -11.97 -2.46 -8.37
N ILE A 99 -12.59 -3.14 -7.40
CA ILE A 99 -12.54 -4.60 -7.30
C ILE A 99 -13.27 -5.28 -8.47
N PRO A 100 -14.53 -4.91 -8.83
CA PRO A 100 -15.23 -5.56 -9.95
C PRO A 100 -14.49 -5.45 -11.31
N PRO A 101 -14.06 -4.26 -11.80
CA PRO A 101 -13.35 -4.19 -13.06
C PRO A 101 -11.98 -4.89 -12.99
N LEU A 102 -11.27 -4.83 -11.87
CA LEU A 102 -10.02 -5.56 -11.70
C LEU A 102 -10.23 -7.08 -11.70
N THR A 103 -11.33 -7.56 -11.12
CA THR A 103 -11.73 -8.98 -11.15
C THR A 103 -11.94 -9.46 -12.58
N LEU A 104 -12.68 -8.71 -13.39
CA LEU A 104 -12.91 -9.06 -14.80
C LEU A 104 -11.62 -9.02 -15.61
N LEU A 105 -10.77 -8.01 -15.38
CA LEU A 105 -9.47 -7.93 -16.02
C LEU A 105 -8.60 -9.14 -15.66
N LEU A 106 -8.45 -9.45 -14.37
CA LEU A 106 -7.69 -10.61 -13.89
C LEU A 106 -8.22 -11.93 -14.43
N ALA A 107 -9.56 -12.10 -14.41
CA ALA A 107 -10.24 -13.24 -15.01
C ALA A 107 -9.84 -13.40 -16.48
N ARG A 108 -9.88 -12.30 -17.25
CA ARG A 108 -9.54 -12.33 -18.67
C ARG A 108 -8.07 -12.62 -18.93
N LEU A 109 -7.17 -12.01 -18.16
CA LEU A 109 -5.72 -12.17 -18.28
C LEU A 109 -5.25 -13.59 -17.94
N THR A 110 -5.97 -14.27 -17.05
CA THR A 110 -5.60 -15.61 -16.56
C THR A 110 -6.42 -16.73 -17.21
N ALA A 111 -7.45 -16.39 -17.99
CA ALA A 111 -8.28 -17.34 -18.69
C ALA A 111 -7.61 -17.88 -19.95
N PHE A 112 -7.02 -19.07 -19.79
CA PHE A 112 -6.88 -20.02 -20.89
C PHE A 112 -7.83 -21.18 -20.65
N PRO A 113 -8.18 -21.97 -21.67
CA PRO A 113 -8.80 -23.26 -21.45
C PRO A 113 -7.82 -24.05 -20.58
N SER A 114 -8.10 -24.07 -19.27
CA SER A 114 -7.50 -25.06 -18.41
C SER A 114 -8.06 -26.34 -18.98
N THR A 115 -7.25 -27.10 -19.71
CA THR A 115 -7.51 -28.53 -19.79
C THR A 115 -7.72 -28.95 -18.34
N PRO A 116 -8.89 -29.50 -17.98
CA PRO A 116 -9.14 -29.88 -16.60
C PRO A 116 -8.04 -30.87 -16.24
N SER A 117 -7.03 -30.43 -15.49
CA SER A 117 -6.10 -31.36 -14.92
C SER A 117 -6.95 -32.18 -13.97
N HIS A 118 -7.09 -33.47 -14.24
CA HIS A 118 -7.95 -34.37 -13.47
C HIS A 118 -7.65 -34.41 -11.97
N GLN A 119 -6.56 -33.76 -11.51
CA GLN A 119 -6.24 -33.54 -10.11
C GLN A 119 -5.60 -32.15 -9.90
N PRO A 120 -6.07 -31.35 -8.92
CA PRO A 120 -5.44 -30.07 -8.55
C PRO A 120 -4.00 -30.29 -8.08
N LEU A 121 -3.11 -29.34 -8.38
CA LEU A 121 -1.66 -29.42 -8.14
C LEU A 121 -1.31 -29.73 -6.68
N ILE A 122 -2.10 -29.22 -5.73
CA ILE A 122 -1.98 -29.55 -4.31
C ILE A 122 -2.20 -31.04 -4.06
N LYS A 123 -3.22 -31.66 -4.65
CA LYS A 123 -3.46 -33.09 -4.45
C LYS A 123 -2.28 -33.92 -4.96
N LYS A 124 -1.65 -33.52 -6.07
CA LYS A 124 -0.41 -34.18 -6.56
C LYS A 124 0.78 -33.97 -5.62
N LEU A 125 0.97 -32.75 -5.11
CA LEU A 125 2.08 -32.44 -4.20
C LEU A 125 1.92 -33.18 -2.86
N PHE A 126 0.71 -33.25 -2.32
CA PHE A 126 0.40 -34.01 -1.10
C PHE A 126 0.38 -35.52 -1.33
N GLN A 127 -0.07 -36.01 -2.49
CA GLN A 127 0.07 -37.43 -2.85
C GLN A 127 1.55 -37.82 -2.96
N PHE A 128 2.39 -36.97 -3.56
CA PHE A 128 3.84 -37.18 -3.59
C PHE A 128 4.45 -37.24 -2.18
N LEU A 129 4.04 -36.33 -1.27
CA LEU A 129 4.48 -36.35 0.13
C LEU A 129 3.98 -37.60 0.87
N GLN A 130 2.73 -38.02 0.63
CA GLN A 130 2.12 -39.21 1.23
C GLN A 130 2.73 -40.53 0.73
N ASP A 131 3.19 -40.56 -0.53
CA ASP A 131 3.93 -41.70 -1.10
C ASP A 131 5.35 -41.81 -0.53
N THR A 132 5.91 -40.70 0.00
CA THR A 132 7.27 -40.65 0.56
C THR A 132 7.31 -41.08 2.02
N ASP A 133 6.25 -40.82 2.81
CA ASP A 133 6.11 -41.31 4.18
C ASP A 133 4.69 -41.80 4.47
N LYS A 134 4.51 -43.13 4.49
CA LYS A 134 3.20 -43.79 4.69
C LYS A 134 2.56 -43.54 6.07
N GLU A 135 3.32 -43.00 7.03
CA GLU A 135 2.84 -42.72 8.39
C GLU A 135 2.54 -41.24 8.67
N LEU A 136 2.96 -40.31 7.80
CA LEU A 136 2.75 -38.87 7.99
C LEU A 136 1.40 -38.41 7.42
N PHE A 137 0.35 -38.79 8.17
CA PHE A 137 -0.99 -38.21 8.20
C PHE A 137 -1.88 -38.33 6.96
N ASN A 138 -3.14 -38.66 7.25
CA ASN A 138 -4.33 -38.53 6.39
C ASN A 138 -4.70 -37.05 6.09
N LEU A 139 -3.70 -36.17 5.90
CA LEU A 139 -3.83 -34.72 5.72
C LEU A 139 -4.65 -34.33 4.48
N THR A 140 -4.71 -35.20 3.48
CA THR A 140 -5.52 -34.99 2.28
C THR A 140 -7.02 -34.84 2.57
N SER A 141 -7.50 -35.39 3.70
CA SER A 141 -8.89 -35.24 4.16
C SER A 141 -9.15 -33.97 4.99
N MET A 142 -8.11 -33.32 5.49
CA MET A 142 -8.21 -32.09 6.28
C MET A 142 -8.12 -30.81 5.44
N ILE A 143 -7.75 -30.92 4.17
CA ILE A 143 -7.71 -29.78 3.26
C ILE A 143 -9.16 -29.44 2.89
N PRO A 144 -9.67 -28.25 3.26
CA PRO A 144 -11.02 -27.87 2.90
C PRO A 144 -11.17 -27.81 1.37
N ASP A 145 -12.32 -28.24 0.85
CA ASP A 145 -12.56 -28.31 -0.60
C ASP A 145 -12.32 -26.95 -1.30
N TRP A 146 -12.64 -25.84 -0.62
CA TRP A 146 -12.39 -24.48 -1.13
C TRP A 146 -10.90 -24.19 -1.39
N LEU A 147 -9.98 -24.81 -0.64
CA LEU A 147 -8.54 -24.68 -0.86
C LEU A 147 -8.10 -25.51 -2.08
N THR A 148 -8.74 -26.65 -2.33
CA THR A 148 -8.44 -27.45 -3.54
C THR A 148 -8.96 -26.79 -4.81
N ASP A 149 -10.11 -26.14 -4.74
CA ASP A 149 -10.63 -25.28 -5.81
C ASP A 149 -9.70 -24.09 -6.07
N LEU A 150 -9.00 -23.60 -5.03
CA LEU A 150 -8.00 -22.53 -5.11
C LEU A 150 -6.88 -22.80 -6.13
N PHE A 151 -6.60 -24.08 -6.40
CA PHE A 151 -5.56 -24.56 -7.31
C PHE A 151 -6.11 -25.26 -8.56
N SER A 152 -7.42 -25.16 -8.80
CA SER A 152 -8.05 -25.69 -10.02
C SER A 152 -7.54 -24.97 -11.28
N ASN A 153 -7.34 -23.65 -11.19
CA ASN A 153 -6.63 -22.88 -12.22
C ASN A 153 -5.22 -22.51 -11.75
N TRP A 154 -4.26 -23.38 -12.06
CA TRP A 154 -2.87 -23.25 -11.62
C TRP A 154 -2.23 -21.90 -11.98
N ARG A 155 -2.66 -21.25 -13.07
CA ARG A 155 -2.12 -19.94 -13.49
C ARG A 155 -2.53 -18.83 -12.56
N ILE A 156 -3.79 -18.82 -12.13
CA ILE A 156 -4.32 -17.85 -11.17
C ILE A 156 -3.63 -18.04 -9.84
N SER A 157 -3.50 -19.29 -9.38
CA SER A 157 -2.84 -19.62 -8.12
C SER A 157 -1.35 -19.23 -8.13
N LEU A 158 -0.63 -19.52 -9.22
CA LEU A 158 0.78 -19.14 -9.36
C LEU A 158 0.93 -17.62 -9.39
N CYS A 159 0.09 -16.93 -10.17
CA CYS A 159 0.10 -15.46 -10.21
C CYS A 159 -0.23 -14.85 -8.85
N PHE A 160 -1.19 -15.44 -8.12
CA PHE A 160 -1.57 -15.02 -6.79
C PHE A 160 -0.42 -15.16 -5.80
N ILE A 161 0.24 -16.33 -5.76
CA ILE A 161 1.43 -16.57 -4.92
C ILE A 161 2.55 -15.60 -5.29
N LEU A 162 2.84 -15.41 -6.58
CA LEU A 162 3.87 -14.49 -7.05
C LEU A 162 3.58 -13.05 -6.59
N VAL A 163 2.34 -12.59 -6.72
CA VAL A 163 1.95 -11.26 -6.23
C VAL A 163 2.10 -11.16 -4.72
N LEU A 164 1.69 -12.17 -3.95
CA LEU A 164 1.89 -12.16 -2.49
C LEU A 164 3.37 -12.10 -2.10
N LEU A 165 4.26 -12.79 -2.83
CA LEU A 165 5.71 -12.71 -2.64
C LEU A 165 6.23 -11.31 -2.97
N ILE A 166 5.84 -10.73 -4.11
CA ILE A 166 6.19 -9.36 -4.50
C ILE A 166 5.73 -8.35 -3.44
N LEU A 167 4.53 -8.55 -2.91
CA LEU A 167 3.96 -7.69 -1.90
C LEU A 167 4.71 -7.81 -0.54
N SER A 168 5.54 -8.83 -0.33
CA SER A 168 6.33 -9.03 0.89
C SER A 168 7.63 -8.22 0.94
N PHE A 169 8.08 -7.63 -0.17
CA PHE A 169 9.29 -6.78 -0.17
C PHE A 169 9.14 -5.55 0.75
N ARG A 170 10.24 -4.97 1.24
CA ARG A 170 10.16 -3.79 2.13
C ARG A 170 9.91 -2.47 1.37
N SER A 171 10.47 -2.33 0.18
CA SER A 171 10.45 -1.08 -0.59
C SER A 171 9.20 -0.99 -1.47
N VAL A 172 8.39 0.06 -1.30
CA VAL A 172 7.20 0.32 -2.12
C VAL A 172 7.54 0.47 -3.60
N ARG A 173 8.70 1.07 -3.93
CA ARG A 173 9.15 1.21 -5.33
C ARG A 173 9.40 -0.14 -5.99
N LEU A 174 10.03 -1.06 -5.26
CA LEU A 174 10.27 -2.42 -5.74
C LEU A 174 8.97 -3.21 -5.89
N LYS A 175 8.04 -3.10 -4.91
CA LYS A 175 6.70 -3.72 -5.01
C LYS A 175 5.99 -3.28 -6.29
N LEU A 176 5.93 -1.97 -6.52
CA LEU A 176 5.24 -1.41 -7.68
C LEU A 176 5.90 -1.81 -9.00
N GLY A 177 7.23 -1.71 -9.08
CA GLY A 177 7.97 -2.11 -10.28
C GLY A 177 7.70 -3.57 -10.65
N MET A 178 7.85 -4.49 -9.70
CA MET A 178 7.62 -5.91 -9.93
C MET A 178 6.15 -6.23 -10.23
N LEU A 179 5.20 -5.59 -9.54
CA LEU A 179 3.78 -5.77 -9.80
C LEU A 179 3.43 -5.33 -11.23
N ILE A 180 3.90 -4.15 -11.65
CA ILE A 180 3.73 -3.65 -13.03
C ILE A 180 4.33 -4.64 -14.04
N SER A 181 5.53 -5.18 -13.78
CA SER A 181 6.16 -6.17 -14.66
C SER A 181 5.32 -7.43 -14.81
N VAL A 182 4.79 -7.99 -13.72
CA VAL A 182 3.93 -9.19 -13.77
C VAL A 182 2.66 -8.89 -14.58
N PHE A 183 1.97 -7.78 -14.29
CA PHE A 183 0.77 -7.40 -15.03
C PHE A 183 1.06 -7.11 -16.51
N ALA A 184 2.20 -6.50 -16.84
CA ALA A 184 2.60 -6.25 -18.23
C ALA A 184 2.80 -7.55 -19.01
N VAL A 185 3.44 -8.56 -18.41
CA VAL A 185 3.59 -9.89 -19.02
C VAL A 185 2.22 -10.55 -19.24
N LEU A 186 1.31 -10.47 -18.27
CA LEU A 186 -0.04 -11.02 -18.41
C LEU A 186 -0.84 -10.33 -19.51
N ILE A 187 -0.76 -9.00 -19.58
CA ILE A 187 -1.42 -8.19 -20.62
C ILE A 187 -0.86 -8.54 -22.01
N ALA A 188 0.47 -8.62 -22.14
CA ALA A 188 1.11 -9.01 -23.39
C ALA A 188 0.71 -10.43 -23.82
N SER A 189 0.63 -11.38 -22.88
CA SER A 189 0.17 -12.74 -23.14
C SER A 189 -1.29 -12.76 -23.61
N ALA A 190 -2.18 -12.02 -22.94
CA ALA A 190 -3.59 -11.94 -23.33
C ALA A 190 -3.78 -11.29 -24.71
N ALA A 191 -3.05 -10.21 -24.98
CA ALA A 191 -3.07 -9.51 -26.27
C ALA A 191 -2.56 -10.39 -27.42
N ALA A 192 -1.52 -11.20 -27.19
CA ALA A 192 -0.96 -12.10 -28.19
C ALA A 192 -1.91 -13.25 -28.58
N ASN A 193 -2.72 -13.73 -27.64
CA ASN A 193 -3.57 -14.90 -27.87
C ASN A 193 -4.95 -14.56 -28.44
N ARG A 194 -5.63 -13.53 -27.91
CA ARG A 194 -6.95 -13.09 -28.39
C ARG A 194 -7.13 -11.58 -28.14
N PRO A 195 -6.69 -10.71 -29.05
CA PRO A 195 -6.88 -9.27 -28.91
C PRO A 195 -8.39 -8.95 -28.92
N SER A 196 -8.83 -8.19 -27.93
CA SER A 196 -10.20 -7.69 -27.84
C SER A 196 -10.16 -6.19 -27.58
N ILE A 197 -10.93 -5.43 -28.37
CA ILE A 197 -11.06 -3.98 -28.20
C ILE A 197 -11.67 -3.68 -26.83
N CYS A 198 -12.58 -4.52 -26.35
CA CYS A 198 -13.19 -4.39 -25.02
C CYS A 198 -12.16 -4.58 -23.91
N LEU A 199 -11.24 -5.54 -24.04
CA LEU A 199 -10.14 -5.73 -23.09
C LEU A 199 -9.23 -4.50 -23.03
N ILE A 200 -8.81 -3.99 -24.19
CA ILE A 200 -7.92 -2.82 -24.27
C ILE A 200 -8.62 -1.57 -23.74
N GLY A 201 -9.85 -1.31 -24.16
CA GLY A 201 -10.65 -0.17 -23.69
C GLY A 201 -10.91 -0.22 -22.18
N GLY A 202 -11.28 -1.40 -21.67
CA GLY A 202 -11.47 -1.61 -20.24
C GLY A 202 -10.20 -1.39 -19.42
N PHE A 203 -9.05 -1.86 -19.92
CA PHE A 203 -7.75 -1.61 -19.29
C PHE A 203 -7.39 -0.12 -19.27
N ILE A 204 -7.57 0.58 -20.39
CA ILE A 204 -7.28 2.02 -20.50
C ILE A 204 -8.17 2.82 -19.54
N LEU A 205 -9.47 2.51 -19.47
CA LEU A 205 -10.39 3.18 -18.55
C LEU A 205 -10.01 2.94 -17.08
N LEU A 206 -9.62 1.70 -16.73
CA LEU A 206 -9.18 1.38 -15.38
C LEU A 206 -7.87 2.11 -15.02
N ALA A 207 -6.90 2.13 -15.94
CA ALA A 207 -5.64 2.84 -15.77
C ALA A 207 -5.83 4.37 -15.66
N ALA A 208 -6.72 4.94 -16.47
CA ALA A 208 -7.11 6.34 -16.35
C ALA A 208 -7.75 6.62 -14.99
N GLY A 209 -8.67 5.76 -14.52
CA GLY A 209 -9.29 5.89 -13.20
C GLY A 209 -8.25 5.86 -12.06
N TYR A 210 -7.30 4.92 -12.11
CA TYR A 210 -6.17 4.92 -11.17
C TYR A 210 -5.35 6.21 -11.24
N THR A 211 -5.05 6.71 -12.43
CA THR A 211 -4.25 7.94 -12.60
C THR A 211 -4.97 9.16 -12.00
N PHE A 212 -6.29 9.28 -12.20
CA PHE A 212 -7.08 10.36 -11.61
C PHE A 212 -7.30 10.22 -10.10
N GLN A 213 -7.31 9.00 -9.57
CA GLN A 213 -7.43 8.78 -8.12
C GLN A 213 -6.07 8.85 -7.39
N PHE A 214 -4.96 8.75 -8.12
CA PHE A 214 -3.62 8.69 -7.53
C PHE A 214 -3.33 9.88 -6.61
N CYS A 215 -3.10 9.58 -5.34
CA CYS A 215 -2.77 10.55 -4.32
C CYS A 215 -2.00 9.85 -3.21
N ARG A 216 -0.67 10.00 -3.22
CA ARG A 216 0.20 9.46 -2.19
C ARG A 216 -0.13 10.09 -0.84
N TYR A 217 -0.72 9.29 0.05
CA TYR A 217 -1.23 9.74 1.34
C TYR A 217 -0.21 9.55 2.49
N ASP A 218 0.93 8.94 2.20
CA ASP A 218 2.04 8.69 3.14
C ASP A 218 2.58 9.98 3.79
N ARG A 219 2.79 11.03 2.99
CA ARG A 219 3.22 12.35 3.48
C ARG A 219 2.21 12.94 4.46
N VAL A 220 0.92 12.86 4.11
CA VAL A 220 -0.15 13.45 4.91
C VAL A 220 -0.27 12.73 6.25
N ILE A 221 -0.20 11.39 6.25
CA ILE A 221 -0.21 10.59 7.48
C ILE A 221 0.95 10.96 8.39
N PHE A 222 2.16 11.13 7.84
CA PHE A 222 3.33 11.49 8.62
C PHE A 222 3.12 12.79 9.40
N PHE A 223 2.69 13.85 8.72
CA PHE A 223 2.45 15.15 9.37
C PHE A 223 1.22 15.12 10.28
N GLU A 224 0.13 14.44 9.90
CA GLU A 224 -1.06 14.33 10.74
C GLU A 224 -0.75 13.61 12.06
N ASN A 225 0.00 12.52 12.01
CA ASN A 225 0.44 11.79 13.20
C ASN A 225 1.38 12.63 14.06
N ALA A 226 2.30 13.38 13.46
CA ALA A 226 3.21 14.25 14.19
C ALA A 226 2.46 15.38 14.90
N VAL A 227 1.55 16.08 14.20
CA VAL A 227 0.71 17.14 14.78
C VAL A 227 -0.19 16.60 15.89
N ARG A 228 -0.83 15.43 15.70
CA ARG A 228 -1.64 14.80 16.76
C ARG A 228 -0.81 14.49 18.01
N ARG A 229 0.44 14.05 17.86
CA ARG A 229 1.32 13.78 19.01
C ARG A 229 1.68 15.07 19.73
N ILE A 230 2.09 16.11 19.01
CA ILE A 230 2.41 17.43 19.59
C ILE A 230 1.18 18.01 20.31
N ALA A 231 0.00 17.93 19.69
CA ALA A 231 -1.25 18.45 20.25
C ALA A 231 -1.69 17.73 21.55
N ARG A 232 -1.43 16.42 21.66
CA ARG A 232 -1.77 15.62 22.87
C ARG A 232 -0.93 16.00 24.09
N SER A 233 0.28 16.47 23.88
CA SER A 233 1.29 16.72 24.92
C SER A 233 1.28 18.14 25.50
N GLY A 234 0.40 19.03 25.03
CA GLY A 234 0.18 20.36 25.64
C GLY A 234 0.61 21.56 24.79
N THR A 235 0.57 22.76 25.40
CA THR A 235 0.74 24.07 24.74
C THR A 235 2.15 24.26 24.18
N CYS A 236 2.31 24.02 22.89
CA CYS A 236 3.51 24.39 22.16
C CYS A 236 3.43 25.87 21.78
N ASP A 237 4.51 26.61 22.03
CA ASP A 237 4.63 27.98 21.52
C ASP A 237 4.63 27.99 19.98
N SER A 238 4.17 29.08 19.35
CA SER A 238 4.11 29.17 17.90
C SER A 238 5.48 29.01 17.25
N MET A 239 6.54 29.55 17.87
CA MET A 239 7.91 29.39 17.37
C MET A 239 8.42 27.96 17.49
N GLN A 240 8.15 27.29 18.63
CA GLN A 240 8.49 25.88 18.81
C GLN A 240 7.77 24.99 17.78
N THR A 241 6.50 25.27 17.51
CA THR A 241 5.73 24.53 16.50
C THR A 241 6.34 24.68 15.11
N SER A 242 6.73 25.89 14.72
CA SER A 242 7.40 26.13 13.43
C SER A 242 8.71 25.38 13.32
N VAL A 243 9.56 25.40 14.36
CA VAL A 243 10.82 24.63 14.37
C VAL A 243 10.55 23.13 14.27
N LEU A 244 9.61 22.60 15.05
CA LEU A 244 9.26 21.18 15.01
C LEU A 244 8.78 20.76 13.62
N LEU A 245 7.94 21.57 12.97
CA LEU A 245 7.47 21.31 11.61
C LEU A 245 8.61 21.35 10.58
N SER A 246 9.56 22.28 10.71
CA SER A 246 10.75 22.33 9.85
C SER A 246 11.67 21.13 10.06
N ILE A 247 11.87 20.68 11.30
CA ILE A 247 12.64 19.45 11.56
C ILE A 247 11.92 18.23 10.98
N LEU A 248 10.59 18.16 11.13
CA LEU A 248 9.76 17.08 10.59
C LEU A 248 9.77 17.06 9.06
N SER A 249 9.81 18.20 8.38
CA SER A 249 9.95 18.23 6.91
C SER A 249 11.29 17.67 6.47
N VAL A 250 12.38 18.05 7.14
CA VAL A 250 13.70 17.49 6.84
C VAL A 250 13.74 16.00 7.16
N PHE A 251 13.11 15.53 8.24
CA PHE A 251 12.97 14.09 8.52
C PHE A 251 12.26 13.33 7.41
N TYR A 252 11.20 13.89 6.84
CA TYR A 252 10.46 13.23 5.76
C TYR A 252 11.31 13.11 4.49
N GLU A 253 12.10 14.12 4.17
CA GLU A 253 12.90 14.17 2.93
C GLU A 253 14.21 13.38 3.03
N SER A 254 14.95 13.56 4.13
CA SER A 254 16.31 13.04 4.29
C SER A 254 16.39 11.77 5.17
N GLY A 255 15.35 11.47 5.94
CA GLY A 255 15.30 10.31 6.86
C GLY A 255 16.21 10.40 8.09
N ARG A 256 17.14 11.36 8.15
CA ARG A 256 18.04 11.61 9.30
C ARG A 256 18.44 13.07 9.34
N VAL A 257 18.58 13.63 10.53
CA VAL A 257 19.05 15.01 10.72
C VAL A 257 20.27 15.00 11.63
N SER A 258 21.35 15.66 11.20
CA SER A 258 22.55 15.80 12.02
C SER A 258 22.40 16.93 13.05
N ARG A 259 23.22 16.92 14.10
CA ARG A 259 23.23 17.98 15.11
C ARG A 259 23.49 19.37 14.52
N GLN A 260 24.36 19.48 13.52
CA GLN A 260 24.65 20.77 12.85
C GLN A 260 23.44 21.29 12.07
N GLN A 261 22.72 20.41 11.38
CA GLN A 261 21.49 20.78 10.66
C GLN A 261 20.38 21.20 11.63
N LEU A 262 20.24 20.53 12.78
CA LEU A 262 19.32 20.95 13.83
C LEU A 262 19.61 22.37 14.32
N LEU A 263 20.88 22.70 14.60
CA LEU A 263 21.28 24.03 15.04
C LEU A 263 20.94 25.10 13.98
N GLN A 264 21.17 24.82 12.70
CA GLN A 264 20.80 25.72 11.59
C GLN A 264 19.29 25.93 11.48
N LEU A 265 18.48 24.88 11.66
CA LEU A 265 17.02 24.97 11.62
C LEU A 265 16.43 25.73 12.82
N VAL A 266 17.02 25.59 14.00
CA VAL A 266 16.64 26.38 15.18
C VAL A 266 17.04 27.84 14.97
N GLN A 267 18.25 28.08 14.44
CA GLN A 267 18.74 29.42 14.14
C GLN A 267 17.83 30.13 13.14
N SER A 268 17.44 29.47 12.04
CA SER A 268 16.65 30.12 10.99
C SER A 268 15.28 30.60 11.48
N VAL A 269 14.66 29.91 12.44
CA VAL A 269 13.34 30.30 12.97
C VAL A 269 13.43 31.28 14.14
N TYR A 270 14.43 31.13 15.02
CA TYR A 270 14.56 32.00 16.19
C TYR A 270 15.34 33.30 15.92
N ALA A 271 16.32 33.29 15.00
CA ALA A 271 17.12 34.46 14.67
C ALA A 271 16.32 35.59 13.99
N GLU A 272 15.19 35.27 13.36
CA GLU A 272 14.26 36.27 12.80
C GLU A 272 13.67 37.18 13.88
N ASN A 273 13.53 36.68 15.12
CA ASN A 273 12.88 37.41 16.20
C ASN A 273 13.89 37.92 17.24
N HIS A 274 14.99 37.19 17.49
CA HIS A 274 16.04 37.61 18.43
C HIS A 274 17.42 37.10 18.00
N PRO A 275 18.48 37.95 17.98
CA PRO A 275 19.84 37.48 17.78
C PRO A 275 20.26 36.61 18.98
N LEU A 276 20.42 35.31 18.74
CA LEU A 276 20.80 34.34 19.77
C LEU A 276 22.32 34.19 19.86
N SER A 277 22.83 34.07 21.09
CA SER A 277 24.23 33.66 21.32
C SER A 277 24.42 32.17 20.97
N GLY A 278 25.65 31.77 20.65
CA GLY A 278 25.95 30.38 20.29
C GLY A 278 25.62 29.37 21.39
N ASN A 279 25.75 29.76 22.66
CA ASN A 279 25.43 28.91 23.81
C ASN A 279 23.91 28.77 24.03
N ASP A 280 23.16 29.87 23.90
CA ASP A 280 21.70 29.85 24.02
C ASP A 280 21.07 28.98 22.94
N LEU A 281 21.61 29.05 21.72
CA LEU A 281 21.14 28.25 20.59
C LEU A 281 21.35 26.75 20.83
N GLN A 282 22.48 26.35 21.44
CA GLN A 282 22.71 24.96 21.83
C GLN A 282 21.75 24.49 22.92
N LEU A 283 21.47 25.32 23.92
CA LEU A 283 20.51 25.01 24.98
C LEU A 283 19.09 24.83 24.45
N ILE A 284 18.62 25.76 23.60
CA ILE A 284 17.30 25.69 22.96
C ILE A 284 17.19 24.43 22.09
N THR A 285 18.22 24.16 21.29
CA THR A 285 18.25 22.96 20.43
C THR A 285 18.22 21.68 21.26
N GLY A 286 18.99 21.64 22.36
CA GLY A 286 19.00 20.51 23.29
C GLY A 286 17.62 20.25 23.91
N GLU A 287 16.92 21.31 24.34
CA GLU A 287 15.57 21.19 24.90
C GLU A 287 14.55 20.72 23.85
N ILE A 288 14.62 21.24 22.61
CA ILE A 288 13.75 20.80 21.51
C ILE A 288 13.97 19.32 21.21
N VAL A 289 15.23 18.88 21.10
CA VAL A 289 15.57 17.46 20.88
C VAL A 289 15.05 16.60 22.02
N ARG A 290 15.27 17.02 23.28
CA ARG A 290 14.77 16.30 24.47
C ARG A 290 13.27 16.12 24.40
N ARG A 291 12.50 17.17 24.08
CA ARG A 291 11.05 17.10 23.95
C ARG A 291 10.62 16.22 22.78
N MET A 292 11.28 16.32 21.62
CA MET A 292 10.98 15.48 20.46
C MET A 292 11.14 13.98 20.75
N VAL A 293 12.17 13.61 21.51
CA VAL A 293 12.47 12.20 21.82
C VAL A 293 11.58 11.70 22.95
N TYR A 294 11.54 12.41 24.09
CA TYR A 294 10.93 11.89 25.31
C TYR A 294 9.48 12.32 25.53
N GLN A 295 9.11 13.54 25.13
CA GLN A 295 7.77 14.06 25.39
C GLN A 295 6.80 13.76 24.24
N TYR A 296 7.26 13.93 22.99
CA TYR A 296 6.42 13.83 21.81
C TYR A 296 6.56 12.48 21.06
N ASP A 297 7.58 11.67 21.41
CA ASP A 297 7.90 10.39 20.75
C ASP A 297 8.02 10.54 19.21
N LEU A 298 8.53 11.68 18.73
CA LEU A 298 8.65 11.98 17.30
C LEU A 298 9.94 11.43 16.71
N ALA A 299 10.99 11.30 17.53
CA ALA A 299 12.33 10.99 17.06
C ALA A 299 13.08 10.03 17.98
N LYS A 300 14.11 9.39 17.44
CA LYS A 300 15.08 8.59 18.18
C LYS A 300 16.48 9.07 17.85
N VAL A 301 17.36 9.04 18.85
CA VAL A 301 18.78 9.34 18.67
C VAL A 301 19.51 8.05 18.33
N ILE A 302 20.32 8.07 17.28
CA ILE A 302 21.24 6.99 16.92
C ILE A 302 22.63 7.58 16.83
N SER A 303 23.57 6.97 17.54
CA SER A 303 24.99 7.28 17.43
C SER A 303 25.61 6.28 16.45
N THR A 304 26.07 6.76 15.30
CA THR A 304 26.88 5.98 14.35
C THR A 304 28.33 6.46 14.41
N GLY A 305 29.27 5.73 13.80
CA GLY A 305 30.68 6.15 13.71
C GLY A 305 30.88 7.50 13.01
N GLU A 306 29.88 7.98 12.25
CA GLU A 306 29.86 9.29 11.58
C GLU A 306 29.34 10.43 12.48
N GLY A 307 28.82 10.12 13.68
CA GLY A 307 28.29 11.09 14.64
C GLY A 307 26.89 10.75 15.16
N GLU A 308 26.30 11.70 15.90
CA GLU A 308 24.94 11.58 16.43
C GLU A 308 23.91 12.09 15.42
N PHE A 309 22.95 11.23 15.08
CA PHE A 309 21.84 11.53 14.19
C PHE A 309 20.50 11.38 14.90
N LEU A 310 19.59 12.27 14.54
CA LEU A 310 18.19 12.18 14.92
C LEU A 310 17.42 11.52 13.76
N ILE A 311 16.69 10.45 14.04
CA ILE A 311 15.85 9.76 13.05
C ILE A 311 14.37 9.84 13.44
N PRO A 312 13.43 9.92 12.47
CA PRO A 312 12.02 9.91 12.79
C PRO A 312 11.58 8.56 13.36
N ASN A 313 10.66 8.59 14.31
CA ASN A 313 10.05 7.37 14.82
C ASN A 313 9.22 6.68 13.72
N SER A 314 9.44 5.39 13.49
CA SER A 314 8.74 4.60 12.46
C SER A 314 7.23 4.57 12.64
N ARG A 315 6.73 4.81 13.86
CA ARG A 315 5.30 4.93 14.15
C ARG A 315 4.64 6.15 13.48
N LEU A 316 5.40 7.18 13.11
CA LEU A 316 4.85 8.35 12.41
C LEU A 316 4.36 8.00 11.01
N PHE A 317 4.98 7.01 10.36
CA PHE A 317 4.61 6.54 9.03
C PHE A 317 3.48 5.51 9.04
N ARG A 318 3.05 5.03 10.21
CA ARG A 318 2.00 4.01 10.31
C ARG A 318 0.62 4.66 10.36
N TYR A 319 -0.27 4.14 9.52
CA TYR A 319 -1.70 4.43 9.60
C TYR A 319 -2.40 3.21 10.18
N ASP A 320 -2.83 3.30 11.43
CA ASP A 320 -3.57 2.22 12.09
C ASP A 320 -4.98 2.16 11.51
N ASN A 321 -5.17 1.31 10.51
CA ASN A 321 -6.46 1.03 9.89
C ASN A 321 -6.70 -0.48 9.86
N LEU A 322 -7.90 -0.91 10.29
CA LEU A 322 -8.34 -2.31 10.20
C LEU A 322 -8.23 -2.84 8.77
N LEU A 323 -8.50 -2.00 7.77
CA LEU A 323 -8.36 -2.35 6.37
C LEU A 323 -6.89 -2.59 5.95
N GLY A 324 -5.93 -1.92 6.61
CA GLY A 324 -4.51 -2.18 6.42
C GLY A 324 -4.13 -3.59 6.88
N MET A 325 -4.73 -4.09 7.98
CA MET A 325 -4.53 -5.48 8.41
C MET A 325 -5.14 -6.47 7.41
N ALA A 326 -6.32 -6.18 6.86
CA ALA A 326 -6.95 -7.00 5.83
C ALA A 326 -6.07 -7.15 4.57
N ALA A 327 -5.34 -6.10 4.19
CA ALA A 327 -4.38 -6.16 3.08
C ALA A 327 -3.15 -7.04 3.38
N VAL A 328 -2.74 -7.13 4.65
CA VAL A 328 -1.53 -7.87 5.05
C VAL A 328 -1.82 -9.33 5.41
N ALA A 329 -3.03 -9.63 5.89
CA ALA A 329 -3.43 -10.96 6.35
C ALA A 329 -3.17 -12.10 5.35
N PRO A 330 -3.49 -11.96 4.04
CA PRO A 330 -3.22 -13.03 3.07
C PRO A 330 -1.74 -13.42 2.99
N ARG A 331 -0.83 -12.46 3.14
CA ARG A 331 0.61 -12.75 3.17
C ARG A 331 1.03 -13.44 4.45
N ILE A 332 0.49 -13.04 5.59
CA ILE A 332 0.80 -13.69 6.88
C ILE A 332 0.39 -15.16 6.81
N VAL A 333 -0.80 -15.44 6.29
CA VAL A 333 -1.27 -16.82 6.06
C VAL A 333 -0.34 -17.56 5.12
N LEU A 334 0.06 -16.95 3.99
CA LEU A 334 1.00 -17.57 3.06
C LEU A 334 2.36 -17.90 3.72
N THR A 335 2.94 -16.96 4.45
CA THR A 335 4.21 -17.16 5.17
C THR A 335 4.09 -18.26 6.23
N LEU A 336 2.96 -18.32 6.94
CA LEU A 336 2.68 -19.37 7.91
C LEU A 336 2.55 -20.74 7.22
N VAL A 337 1.85 -20.83 6.09
CA VAL A 337 1.75 -22.06 5.30
C VAL A 337 3.12 -22.51 4.80
N PHE A 338 3.93 -21.59 4.26
CA PHE A 338 5.31 -21.93 3.86
C PHE A 338 6.17 -22.35 5.04
N GLY A 339 6.04 -21.73 6.21
CA GLY A 339 6.75 -22.12 7.42
C GLY A 339 6.35 -23.52 7.90
N ILE A 340 5.06 -23.86 7.84
CA ILE A 340 4.60 -25.22 8.17
C ILE A 340 5.12 -26.22 7.14
N LEU A 341 5.00 -25.92 5.84
CA LEU A 341 5.53 -26.78 4.78
C LEU A 341 7.03 -26.99 4.94
N TRP A 342 7.79 -25.95 5.28
CA TRP A 342 9.21 -26.05 5.57
C TRP A 342 9.51 -27.07 6.67
N ILE A 343 8.82 -26.97 7.81
CA ILE A 343 9.00 -27.89 8.94
C ILE A 343 8.66 -29.34 8.55
N LEU A 344 7.70 -29.52 7.63
CA LEU A 344 7.23 -30.84 7.20
C LEU A 344 8.05 -31.45 6.05
N ILE A 345 8.80 -30.65 5.29
CA ILE A 345 9.61 -31.16 4.18
C ILE A 345 10.94 -31.68 4.76
N PRO A 346 11.33 -32.94 4.52
CA PRO A 346 12.57 -33.53 5.03
C PRO A 346 13.85 -33.02 4.33
N VAL A 347 13.77 -31.87 3.66
CA VAL A 347 14.84 -31.29 2.84
C VAL A 347 15.13 -29.89 3.37
N ASP A 348 16.30 -29.71 3.97
CA ASP A 348 16.87 -28.39 4.23
C ASP A 348 17.11 -27.67 2.90
N LEU A 349 16.22 -26.75 2.55
CA LEU A 349 16.30 -25.94 1.33
C LEU A 349 17.22 -24.70 1.51
N VAL A 350 17.80 -24.53 2.70
CA VAL A 350 18.72 -23.46 3.10
C VAL A 350 19.83 -24.16 3.88
N PRO A 351 21.01 -24.39 3.29
CA PRO A 351 22.16 -24.85 4.06
C PRO A 351 22.55 -23.77 5.07
N ASP A 352 22.93 -24.21 6.27
CA ASP A 352 23.35 -23.39 7.42
C ASP A 352 24.22 -22.15 7.09
#